data_AF-A0A535MTU9-F1
#
_entry.id   AF-A0A535MTU9-F1
#
_cell.length_a   1.000
_cell.length_b   1.000
_cell.length_c   1.000
_cell.angle_alpha   90.00
_cell.angle_beta   90.00
_cell.angle_gamma   90.00
#
_symmetry.space_group_name_H-M   'P 1'
#
loop_
_entity.id
_entity.type
_entity.pdbx_description
1 polymer ?
#
loop_
_entity_poly.entity_id
_entity_poly.type
_entity_poly.pdbx_seq_one_letter_code
_entity_poly.pdbx_strand_id
1 'polypeptide(L)'
;MSRQALPPASDQPVANLCSKSIVTTADGNATPLLCRSGALNVLAWAYYANISASVLGLGLNPTEGQVQSAICDDLNHNHATRPEEVSGYRLATIYYGWAFNIDPTKLVCQ
;
A
#
# COMPACT_ATOMS: atom_id res chain seq x y z
N MET A 1 -8.73 -20.76 -3.82
CA MET A 1 -8.63 -19.56 -2.95
C MET A 1 -9.15 -18.39 -3.76
N SER A 2 -10.27 -17.79 -3.35
CA SER A 2 -10.89 -16.65 -4.04
C SER A 2 -10.02 -15.41 -3.89
N ARG A 3 -9.70 -14.75 -5.01
CA ARG A 3 -9.09 -13.41 -5.02
C ARG A 3 -10.17 -12.40 -4.68
N GLN A 4 -10.41 -12.19 -3.39
CA GLN A 4 -11.35 -11.19 -2.94
C GLN A 4 -10.67 -9.83 -2.94
N ALA A 5 -11.39 -8.80 -3.38
CA ALA A 5 -10.93 -7.42 -3.28
C ALA A 5 -10.71 -7.07 -1.79
N LEU A 6 -9.57 -6.46 -1.47
CA LEU A 6 -9.25 -6.04 -0.11
C LEU A 6 -9.60 -4.56 0.05
N PRO A 7 -10.59 -4.18 0.87
CA PRO A 7 -10.89 -2.77 1.10
C PRO A 7 -9.64 -1.98 1.51
N PRO A 8 -9.43 -0.74 1.01
CA PRO A 8 -10.35 0.07 0.19
C PRO A 8 -10.33 -0.24 -1.32
N ALA A 9 -9.56 -1.23 -1.79
CA ALA A 9 -9.55 -1.60 -3.19
C ALA A 9 -10.92 -2.10 -3.65
N SER A 10 -11.38 -1.57 -4.78
CA SER A 10 -12.54 -2.08 -5.53
C SER A 10 -12.16 -3.23 -6.48
N ASP A 11 -10.94 -3.19 -7.02
CA ASP A 11 -10.44 -4.21 -7.95
C ASP A 11 -9.91 -5.45 -7.25
N GLN A 12 -9.94 -6.59 -7.95
CA GLN A 12 -9.32 -7.83 -7.47
C GLN A 12 -7.79 -7.74 -7.53
N PRO A 13 -7.08 -8.44 -6.62
CA PRO A 13 -5.62 -8.47 -6.65
C PRO A 13 -5.10 -9.24 -7.87
N VAL A 14 -4.09 -8.67 -8.51
CA VAL A 14 -3.23 -9.36 -9.48
C VAL A 14 -2.30 -10.34 -8.76
N ALA A 15 -1.84 -9.99 -7.56
CA ALA A 15 -1.02 -10.85 -6.71
C ALA A 15 -1.80 -12.00 -6.04
N ASN A 16 -1.07 -13.05 -5.66
CA ASN A 16 -1.58 -14.05 -4.74
C ASN A 16 -1.64 -13.47 -3.32
N LEU A 17 -2.64 -13.87 -2.55
CA LEU A 17 -2.84 -13.43 -1.17
C LEU A 17 -2.40 -14.50 -0.17
N CYS A 18 -1.98 -14.06 1.01
CA CYS A 18 -1.66 -14.90 2.15
C CYS A 18 -1.96 -14.16 3.46
N SER A 19 -1.89 -14.88 4.59
CA SER A 19 -2.01 -14.27 5.91
C SER A 19 -0.81 -14.64 6.77
N LYS A 20 -0.14 -13.64 7.34
CA LYS A 20 0.95 -13.81 8.30
C LYS A 20 0.89 -12.71 9.36
N SER A 21 1.07 -13.07 10.63
CA SER A 21 1.14 -12.08 11.72
C SER A 21 2.16 -10.99 11.41
N ILE A 22 1.74 -9.75 11.62
CA ILE A 22 2.59 -8.56 11.48
C ILE A 22 3.13 -8.14 12.85
N VAL A 23 4.22 -7.39 12.83
CA VAL A 23 4.82 -6.70 13.96
C VAL A 23 4.98 -5.24 13.58
N THR A 24 4.51 -4.35 14.46
CA THR A 24 4.71 -2.91 14.31
C THR A 24 6.10 -2.52 14.82
N THR A 25 6.82 -1.70 14.07
CA THR A 25 8.15 -1.20 14.40
C THR A 25 8.08 0.20 15.04
N ALA A 26 9.18 0.66 15.63
CA ALA A 26 9.23 1.91 16.39
C ALA A 26 8.93 3.18 15.55
N ASP A 27 9.03 3.08 14.23
CA ASP A 27 8.71 4.10 13.23
C ASP A 27 7.24 4.06 12.77
N GLY A 28 6.38 3.24 13.39
CA GLY A 28 4.97 3.08 13.02
C GLY A 28 4.71 2.08 11.89
N ASN A 29 5.75 1.55 11.26
CA ASN A 29 5.61 0.61 10.14
C ASN A 29 5.14 -0.78 10.61
N ALA A 30 4.49 -1.57 9.74
CA ALA A 30 4.11 -2.95 10.01
C ALA A 30 4.76 -3.93 9.02
N THR A 31 5.42 -4.96 9.55
CA THR A 31 6.10 -5.98 8.72
C THR A 31 5.73 -7.39 9.18
N PRO A 32 5.72 -8.39 8.27
CA PRO A 32 6.11 -8.33 6.87
C PRO A 32 4.95 -7.97 5.93
N LEU A 33 5.26 -7.20 4.87
CA LEU A 33 4.31 -6.86 3.79
C LEU A 33 3.95 -8.08 2.92
N LEU A 34 4.88 -9.02 2.78
CA LEU A 34 4.74 -10.23 1.98
C LEU A 34 5.00 -11.47 2.83
N CYS A 35 4.34 -12.57 2.51
CA CYS A 35 4.73 -13.88 3.01
C CYS A 35 6.02 -14.37 2.37
N ARG A 36 6.64 -15.40 2.94
CA ARG A 36 7.87 -16.03 2.39
C ARG A 36 7.71 -16.50 0.93
N SER A 37 6.48 -16.79 0.51
CA SER A 37 6.15 -17.17 -0.88
C SER A 37 6.15 -15.99 -1.86
N GLY A 38 6.29 -14.75 -1.39
CA GLY A 38 6.11 -13.54 -2.19
C GLY A 38 4.64 -13.11 -2.34
N ALA A 39 3.69 -13.87 -1.78
CA ALA A 39 2.28 -13.47 -1.75
C ALA A 39 2.06 -12.27 -0.82
N LEU A 40 1.08 -11.43 -1.18
CA LEU A 40 0.72 -10.23 -0.43
C LEU A 40 0.05 -10.60 0.89
N ASN A 41 0.54 -10.04 2.00
CA ASN A 41 0.01 -10.31 3.32
C ASN A 41 -1.25 -9.47 3.59
N VAL A 42 -2.41 -10.11 3.66
CA VAL A 42 -3.70 -9.41 3.87
C VAL A 42 -3.78 -8.69 5.21
N LEU A 43 -3.01 -9.14 6.22
CA LEU A 43 -2.94 -8.46 7.52
C LEU A 43 -2.12 -7.17 7.44
N ALA A 44 -1.06 -7.16 6.62
CA ALA A 44 -0.33 -5.93 6.33
C ALA A 44 -1.23 -4.97 5.53
N TRP A 45 -1.93 -5.47 4.50
CA TRP A 45 -2.91 -4.65 3.77
C TRP A 45 -3.93 -4.01 4.71
N ALA A 46 -4.56 -4.78 5.58
CA ALA A 46 -5.55 -4.27 6.53
C ALA A 46 -4.97 -3.23 7.50
N TYR A 47 -3.70 -3.35 7.87
CA TYR A 47 -3.01 -2.35 8.69
C TYR A 47 -2.90 -1.01 7.94
N TYR A 48 -2.32 -1.01 6.74
CA TYR A 48 -2.16 0.22 5.96
C TYR A 48 -3.46 0.75 5.37
N ALA A 49 -4.49 -0.08 5.20
CA ALA A 49 -5.82 0.37 4.78
C ALA A 49 -6.44 1.37 5.77
N ASN A 50 -5.99 1.39 7.03
CA ASN A 50 -6.43 2.37 8.03
C ASN A 50 -5.55 3.62 8.09
N ILE A 51 -4.38 3.63 7.42
CA ILE A 51 -3.34 4.66 7.55
C ILE A 51 -3.11 5.37 6.20
N SER A 52 -2.85 4.57 5.15
CA SER A 52 -2.58 4.99 3.77
C SER A 52 -3.73 4.56 2.83
N ALA A 53 -4.96 4.91 3.20
CA ALA A 53 -6.15 4.47 2.48
C ALA A 53 -6.20 5.03 1.05
N SER A 54 -5.63 6.22 0.82
CA SER A 54 -5.72 6.94 -0.45
C SER A 54 -5.00 6.18 -1.57
N VAL A 55 -3.77 5.72 -1.33
CA VAL A 55 -2.98 4.96 -2.33
C VAL A 55 -3.56 3.57 -2.55
N LEU A 56 -3.99 2.89 -1.48
CA LEU A 56 -4.56 1.54 -1.55
C LEU A 56 -5.95 1.51 -2.20
N GLY A 57 -6.60 2.66 -2.37
CA GLY A 57 -7.91 2.78 -3.01
C GLY A 57 -7.87 3.18 -4.49
N LEU A 58 -6.69 3.46 -5.06
CA LEU A 58 -6.57 4.01 -6.42
C LEU A 58 -6.96 3.05 -7.55
N GLY A 59 -6.96 1.75 -7.30
CA GLY A 59 -7.35 0.74 -8.28
C GLY A 59 -6.24 0.33 -9.25
N LEU A 60 -6.62 -0.42 -10.29
CA LEU A 60 -5.68 -1.07 -11.21
C LEU A 60 -4.88 -0.11 -12.10
N ASN A 61 -5.47 1.01 -12.53
CA ASN A 61 -4.91 1.85 -13.58
C ASN A 61 -4.85 3.35 -13.21
N PRO A 62 -4.22 3.75 -12.09
CA PRO A 62 -3.97 5.16 -11.84
C PRO A 62 -2.80 5.68 -12.68
N THR A 63 -2.76 6.99 -12.84
CA THR A 63 -1.60 7.72 -13.33
C THR A 63 -0.59 7.96 -12.21
N GLU A 64 0.68 8.18 -12.56
CA GLU A 64 1.72 8.54 -11.58
C GLU A 64 1.32 9.78 -10.77
N GLY A 65 0.73 10.80 -11.41
CA GLY A 65 0.27 12.01 -10.74
C GLY A 65 -0.82 11.75 -9.70
N GLN A 66 -1.75 10.81 -9.96
CA GLN A 66 -2.76 10.42 -8.96
C GLN A 66 -2.13 9.72 -7.77
N VAL A 67 -1.15 8.86 -7.99
CA VAL A 67 -0.43 8.18 -6.90
C VAL A 67 0.37 9.18 -6.06
N GLN A 68 1.09 10.10 -6.70
CA GLN A 68 1.82 11.16 -5.99
C GLN A 68 0.87 12.06 -5.20
N SER A 69 -0.27 12.46 -5.80
CA SER A 69 -1.28 13.25 -5.12
C SER A 69 -1.86 12.51 -3.90
N ALA A 70 -2.13 11.21 -4.00
CA ALA A 70 -2.64 10.42 -2.88
C ALA A 70 -1.62 10.30 -1.73
N ILE A 71 -0.35 10.00 -2.05
CA ILE A 71 0.73 9.96 -1.05
C ILE A 71 0.86 11.34 -0.37
N CYS A 72 0.84 12.41 -1.16
CA CYS A 72 0.99 13.75 -0.60
C CYS A 72 -0.22 14.20 0.23
N ASP A 73 -1.43 13.79 -0.14
CA ASP A 73 -2.62 14.05 0.65
C ASP A 73 -2.51 13.39 2.04
N ASP A 74 -2.10 12.12 2.08
CA ASP A 74 -1.92 11.36 3.33
C ASP A 74 -0.80 11.95 4.21
N LEU A 75 0.30 12.42 3.61
CA LEU A 75 1.39 13.11 4.32
C LEU A 75 1.00 14.49 4.84
N ASN A 76 0.31 15.31 4.03
CA ASN A 76 -0.07 16.68 4.39
C ASN A 76 -1.12 16.72 5.51
N HIS A 77 -2.00 15.71 5.58
CA HIS A 77 -3.00 15.59 6.64
C HIS A 77 -2.48 14.85 7.90
N ASN A 78 -1.18 14.49 7.94
CA ASN A 78 -0.58 13.66 9.00
C ASN A 78 -1.33 12.33 9.21
N HIS A 79 -1.95 11.78 8.17
CA HIS A 79 -2.62 10.48 8.21
C HIS A 79 -1.61 9.32 8.18
N ALA A 80 -0.49 9.52 7.48
CA ALA A 80 0.61 8.57 7.38
C ALA A 80 1.96 9.27 7.53
N THR A 81 2.94 8.51 8.00
CA THR A 81 4.35 8.86 7.96
C THR A 81 4.98 8.40 6.64
N ARG A 82 6.13 8.97 6.26
CA ARG A 82 6.85 8.57 5.04
C ARG A 82 7.16 7.06 5.00
N PRO A 83 7.63 6.39 6.08
CA PRO A 83 7.84 4.94 6.06
C PRO A 83 6.56 4.14 5.84
N GLU A 84 5.42 4.60 6.34
CA GLU A 84 4.12 3.95 6.13
C GLU A 84 3.67 4.08 4.67
N GLU A 85 3.82 5.26 4.07
CA GLU A 85 3.53 5.47 2.64
C GLU A 85 4.41 4.63 1.71
N VAL A 86 5.69 4.44 2.05
CA VAL A 86 6.57 3.53 1.29
C VAL A 86 6.03 2.10 1.31
N SER A 87 5.57 1.63 2.47
CA SER A 87 5.00 0.31 2.64
C SER A 87 3.63 0.17 1.96
N GLY A 88 2.76 1.18 2.09
CA GLY A 88 1.48 1.26 1.41
C GLY A 88 1.61 1.26 -0.10
N TYR A 89 2.48 2.11 -0.65
CA TYR A 89 2.80 2.13 -2.08
C TYR A 89 3.33 0.78 -2.58
N ARG A 90 4.22 0.13 -1.82
CA ARG A 90 4.75 -1.18 -2.18
C ARG A 90 3.65 -2.26 -2.19
N LEU A 91 2.72 -2.22 -1.23
CA LEU A 91 1.56 -3.10 -1.22
C LEU A 91 0.65 -2.85 -2.42
N ALA A 92 0.32 -1.59 -2.72
CA ALA A 92 -0.52 -1.21 -3.86
C ALA A 92 0.11 -1.67 -5.19
N THR A 93 1.41 -1.43 -5.38
CA THR A 93 2.17 -1.83 -6.57
C THR A 93 2.08 -3.34 -6.80
N ILE A 94 2.20 -4.14 -5.74
CA ILE A 94 2.12 -5.60 -5.82
C ILE A 94 0.67 -6.06 -6.03
N TYR A 95 -0.28 -5.46 -5.31
CA TYR A 95 -1.70 -5.80 -5.40
C TYR A 95 -2.24 -5.56 -6.81
N TYR A 96 -1.97 -4.39 -7.38
CA TYR A 96 -2.50 -3.97 -8.68
C TYR A 96 -1.58 -4.30 -9.85
N GLY A 97 -0.31 -4.64 -9.61
CA GLY A 97 0.67 -4.89 -10.66
C GLY A 97 1.12 -3.62 -11.40
N TRP A 98 1.13 -2.47 -10.73
CA TRP A 98 1.61 -1.22 -11.33
C TRP A 98 3.07 -1.34 -11.78
N ALA A 99 3.39 -0.74 -12.92
CA ALA A 99 4.71 -0.82 -13.54
C ALA A 99 5.56 0.46 -13.41
N PHE A 100 4.97 1.56 -12.93
CA PHE A 100 5.70 2.81 -12.72
C PHE A 100 6.49 2.78 -11.40
N ASN A 101 7.53 3.60 -11.31
CA ASN A 101 8.51 3.56 -10.22
C ASN A 101 8.57 4.91 -9.49
N ILE A 102 7.61 5.14 -8.60
CA ILE A 102 7.62 6.28 -7.67
C ILE A 102 8.48 5.91 -6.45
N ASP A 103 9.27 6.85 -5.97
CA ASP A 103 10.03 6.74 -4.73
C ASP A 103 9.40 7.66 -3.66
N PRO A 104 8.51 7.15 -2.79
CA PRO A 104 7.83 7.97 -1.77
C PRO A 104 8.81 8.63 -0.78
N THR A 105 10.04 8.12 -0.64
CA THR A 105 11.06 8.73 0.22
C THR A 105 11.61 10.04 -0.34
N LYS A 106 11.51 10.24 -1.65
CA LYS A 106 12.00 11.43 -2.38
C LYS A 106 10.88 12.34 -2.86
N LEU A 107 9.62 11.96 -2.63
CA LEU A 107 8.48 12.75 -3.06
C LEU A 107 8.45 14.07 -2.27
N VAL A 108 8.45 15.19 -3.01
CA VAL A 108 8.28 16.54 -2.47
C VAL A 108 6.82 16.93 -2.69
N CYS A 109 6.07 16.98 -1.60
CA CYS A 109 4.70 17.47 -1.59
C CYS A 109 4.74 19.00 -1.58
N GLN A 110 4.12 19.61 -2.59
CA GLN A 110 4.08 21.07 -2.77
C GLN A 110 2.83 21.67 -2.13
#